data_AF-A0A377K4Z7-F1
#
_entry.id   AF-A0A377K4Z7-F1
#
_cell.length_a   1.000
_cell.length_b   1.000
_cell.length_c   1.000
_cell.angle_alpha   90.00
_cell.angle_beta   90.00
_cell.angle_gamma   90.00
#
_symmetry.space_group_name_H-M   'P 1'
#
loop_
_entity.id
_entity.type
_entity.pdbx_description
1 polymer ?
#
loop_
_entity_poly.entity_id
_entity_poly.type
_entity_poly.pdbx_seq_one_letter_code
_entity_poly.pdbx_strand_id
1 'polypeptide(L)'
;MAKSRQMGMFSLERDIENPRESEIFASYPRILADSVMLEFIVDYLRLIISGHMNTFEIEALMDEEIETHESEAEVPANSLALVGDSLPAFGIVAAVMGVVHALGSADRPAAELGALIAHAMVGTFLGILLAYGFISPISECFTSEKRRNQQNDAVRQSHSAF
;
A
#
# COMPACT_ATOMS: atom_id res chain seq x y z
N MET A 1 -21.72 7.01 -43.82
CA MET A 1 -21.57 5.99 -42.76
C MET A 1 -20.10 5.71 -42.39
N ALA A 2 -19.13 5.65 -43.33
CA ALA A 2 -17.72 5.45 -42.98
C ALA A 2 -16.99 6.71 -42.42
N LYS A 3 -17.28 7.91 -42.93
CA LYS A 3 -16.65 9.17 -42.49
C LYS A 3 -16.97 9.58 -41.04
N SER A 4 -18.19 9.28 -40.54
CA SER A 4 -18.58 9.60 -39.17
C SER A 4 -17.90 8.69 -38.14
N ARG A 5 -17.67 7.41 -38.48
CA ARG A 5 -16.89 6.48 -37.66
C ARG A 5 -15.42 6.90 -37.55
N GLN A 6 -14.82 7.39 -38.65
CA GLN A 6 -13.45 7.92 -38.64
C GLN A 6 -13.32 9.23 -37.85
N MET A 7 -14.29 10.16 -37.98
CA MET A 7 -14.31 11.40 -37.19
C MET A 7 -14.52 11.13 -35.69
N GLY A 8 -15.36 10.16 -35.33
CA GLY A 8 -15.53 9.74 -33.94
C GLY A 8 -14.25 9.15 -33.35
N MET A 9 -13.52 8.35 -34.13
CA MET A 9 -12.22 7.79 -33.70
C MET A 9 -11.16 8.87 -33.46
N PHE A 10 -11.05 9.84 -34.38
CA PHE A 10 -10.10 10.96 -34.27
C PHE A 10 -10.40 11.91 -33.11
N SER A 11 -11.70 12.14 -32.81
CA SER A 11 -12.08 12.92 -31.62
C SER A 11 -11.64 12.21 -30.35
N LEU A 12 -11.86 10.90 -30.29
CA LEU A 12 -11.54 10.08 -29.13
C LEU A 12 -10.02 10.00 -28.89
N GLU A 13 -9.21 9.88 -29.95
CA GLU A 13 -7.75 9.97 -29.85
C GLU A 13 -7.29 11.28 -29.21
N ARG A 14 -7.84 12.41 -29.66
CA ARG A 14 -7.50 13.73 -29.10
C ARG A 14 -7.92 13.87 -27.63
N ASP A 15 -9.07 13.30 -27.27
CA ASP A 15 -9.57 13.28 -25.90
C ASP A 15 -8.72 12.41 -24.97
N ILE A 16 -8.18 11.29 -25.46
CA ILE A 16 -7.28 10.38 -24.73
C ILE A 16 -5.87 10.96 -24.59
N GLU A 17 -5.42 11.73 -25.58
CA GLU A 17 -4.09 12.34 -25.56
C GLU A 17 -4.03 13.58 -24.65
N ASN A 18 -5.16 14.27 -24.47
CA ASN A 18 -5.31 15.40 -23.53
C ASN A 18 -6.52 15.21 -22.60
N PRO A 19 -6.49 14.22 -21.68
CA PRO A 19 -7.64 13.84 -20.87
C PRO A 19 -8.08 14.94 -19.91
N ARG A 20 -7.18 15.85 -19.49
CA ARG A 20 -7.52 16.99 -18.62
C ARG A 20 -8.25 18.14 -19.32
N GLU A 21 -8.14 18.22 -20.65
CA GLU A 21 -8.78 19.28 -21.45
C GLU A 21 -10.01 18.76 -22.21
N SER A 22 -10.29 17.46 -22.11
CA SER A 22 -11.41 16.81 -22.78
C SER A 22 -12.76 17.09 -22.10
N GLU A 23 -13.78 17.39 -22.90
CA GLU A 23 -15.17 17.55 -22.43
C GLU A 23 -15.74 16.23 -21.87
N ILE A 24 -15.23 15.07 -22.34
CA ILE A 24 -15.67 13.75 -21.88
C ILE A 24 -15.24 13.54 -20.42
N PHE A 25 -13.95 13.72 -20.13
CA PHE A 25 -13.40 13.53 -18.79
C PHE A 25 -13.81 14.66 -17.83
N ALA A 26 -14.13 15.87 -18.33
CA ALA A 26 -14.70 16.95 -17.52
C ALA A 26 -16.03 16.58 -16.84
N SER A 27 -16.78 15.64 -17.42
CA SER A 27 -18.01 15.08 -16.82
C SER A 27 -17.72 14.13 -15.64
N TYR A 28 -16.47 13.69 -15.47
CA TYR A 28 -16.03 12.73 -14.45
C TYR A 28 -14.91 13.30 -13.57
N PRO A 29 -15.20 14.27 -12.70
CA PRO A 29 -14.20 14.96 -11.88
C PRO A 29 -13.45 14.06 -10.89
N ARG A 30 -14.01 12.90 -10.52
CA ARG A 30 -13.33 11.91 -9.67
C ARG A 30 -12.17 11.23 -10.40
N ILE A 31 -12.35 10.93 -11.68
CA ILE A 31 -11.32 10.32 -12.52
C ILE A 31 -10.21 11.33 -12.79
N LEU A 32 -10.57 12.60 -13.01
CA LEU A 32 -9.59 13.68 -13.18
C LEU A 32 -8.77 13.98 -11.91
N ALA A 33 -9.32 13.72 -10.74
CA ALA A 33 -8.65 13.97 -9.46
C ALA A 33 -7.62 12.88 -9.12
N ASP A 34 -7.77 11.67 -9.67
CA ASP A 34 -6.88 10.54 -9.45
C ASP A 34 -6.05 10.28 -10.71
N SER A 35 -4.76 10.61 -10.65
CA SER A 35 -3.86 10.43 -11.80
C SER A 35 -3.68 8.98 -12.18
N VAL A 36 -3.70 8.05 -11.22
CA VAL A 36 -3.51 6.61 -11.47
C VAL A 36 -4.73 6.07 -12.21
N MET A 37 -5.93 6.41 -11.73
CA MET A 37 -7.18 6.02 -12.37
C MET A 37 -7.31 6.62 -13.79
N LEU A 38 -6.88 7.86 -13.97
CA LEU A 38 -6.87 8.54 -15.27
C LEU A 38 -5.95 7.82 -16.27
N GLU A 39 -4.71 7.52 -15.85
CA GLU A 39 -3.69 6.88 -16.67
C GLU A 39 -4.12 5.47 -17.09
N PHE A 40 -4.63 4.68 -16.13
CA PHE A 40 -5.23 3.36 -16.39
C PHE A 40 -6.30 3.44 -17.50
N ILE A 41 -7.32 4.28 -17.34
CA ILE A 41 -8.41 4.39 -18.31
C ILE A 41 -7.89 4.86 -19.69
N VAL A 42 -7.01 5.85 -19.71
CA VAL A 42 -6.43 6.41 -20.95
C VAL A 42 -5.61 5.37 -21.71
N ASP A 43 -4.80 4.58 -21.01
CA ASP A 43 -3.94 3.57 -21.63
C ASP A 43 -4.74 2.40 -22.21
N TYR A 44 -5.79 1.95 -21.50
CA TYR A 44 -6.70 0.94 -22.04
C TYR A 44 -7.54 1.45 -23.21
N LEU A 45 -8.02 2.70 -23.16
CA LEU A 45 -8.71 3.31 -24.30
C LEU A 45 -7.77 3.46 -25.51
N ARG A 46 -6.50 3.79 -25.30
CA ARG A 46 -5.47 3.86 -26.34
C ARG A 46 -5.22 2.48 -26.97
N LEU A 47 -5.16 1.42 -26.16
CA LEU A 47 -5.05 0.03 -26.63
C LEU A 47 -6.23 -0.38 -27.52
N ILE A 48 -7.47 -0.03 -27.13
CA ILE A 48 -8.70 -0.33 -27.89
C ILE A 48 -8.71 0.36 -29.24
N ILE A 49 -8.35 1.66 -29.29
CA ILE A 49 -8.34 2.44 -30.54
C ILE A 49 -7.24 1.98 -31.49
N SER A 50 -6.06 1.64 -30.94
CA SER A 50 -4.93 1.16 -31.73
C SER A 50 -5.19 -0.21 -32.38
N GLY A 51 -6.25 -0.91 -31.96
CA GLY A 51 -6.72 -2.16 -32.55
C GLY A 51 -5.76 -3.34 -32.34
N HIS A 52 -4.87 -3.25 -31.35
CA HIS A 52 -3.78 -4.20 -31.16
C HIS A 52 -4.19 -5.49 -30.45
N MET A 53 -5.36 -5.56 -29.81
CA MET A 53 -5.81 -6.73 -29.05
C MET A 53 -7.33 -6.97 -29.14
N ASN A 54 -7.75 -8.21 -28.91
CA ASN A 54 -9.16 -8.58 -28.82
C ASN A 54 -9.78 -8.05 -27.51
N THR A 55 -11.06 -7.65 -27.52
CA THR A 55 -11.77 -7.14 -26.34
C THR A 55 -11.67 -8.08 -25.13
N PHE A 56 -11.72 -9.40 -25.35
CA PHE A 56 -11.55 -10.40 -24.28
C PHE A 56 -10.14 -10.41 -23.67
N GLU A 57 -9.11 -10.16 -24.47
CA GLU A 57 -7.73 -10.11 -23.97
C GLU A 57 -7.49 -8.82 -23.17
N ILE A 58 -8.11 -7.71 -23.60
CA ILE A 58 -8.07 -6.43 -22.87
C ILE A 58 -8.76 -6.57 -21.52
N GLU A 59 -9.94 -7.19 -21.47
CA GLU A 59 -10.66 -7.45 -20.22
C GLU A 59 -9.83 -8.30 -19.25
N ALA A 60 -9.27 -9.42 -19.73
CA ALA A 60 -8.41 -10.27 -18.91
C ALA A 60 -7.16 -9.53 -18.38
N LEU A 61 -6.56 -8.67 -19.21
CA LEU A 61 -5.41 -7.86 -18.80
C LEU A 61 -5.81 -6.79 -17.77
N MET A 62 -6.98 -6.16 -17.94
CA MET A 62 -7.52 -5.20 -16.96
C MET A 62 -7.75 -5.85 -15.60
N ASP A 63 -8.34 -7.05 -15.58
CA ASP A 63 -8.57 -7.79 -14.35
C ASP A 63 -7.26 -8.17 -13.65
N GLU A 64 -6.26 -8.64 -14.41
CA GLU A 64 -4.93 -8.99 -13.88
C GLU A 64 -4.20 -7.77 -13.29
N GLU A 65 -4.26 -6.61 -13.95
CA GLU A 65 -3.65 -5.38 -13.45
C GLU A 65 -4.34 -4.88 -12.17
N ILE A 66 -5.67 -4.95 -12.11
CA ILE A 66 -6.45 -4.61 -10.91
C ILE A 66 -6.06 -5.52 -9.74
N GLU A 67 -6.01 -6.84 -9.96
CA GLU A 67 -5.61 -7.80 -8.92
C GLU A 67 -4.17 -7.55 -8.44
N THR A 68 -3.26 -7.28 -9.38
CA THR A 68 -1.87 -6.95 -9.06
C THR A 68 -1.78 -5.69 -8.21
N HIS A 69 -2.48 -4.62 -8.59
CA HIS A 69 -2.49 -3.37 -7.84
C HIS A 69 -3.09 -3.54 -6.43
N GLU A 70 -4.14 -4.35 -6.28
CA GLU A 70 -4.69 -4.69 -4.96
C GLU A 70 -3.71 -5.47 -4.08
N SER A 71 -2.96 -6.40 -4.67
CA SER A 71 -1.93 -7.19 -3.99
C SER A 71 -0.75 -6.30 -3.55
N GLU A 72 -0.27 -5.42 -4.44
CA GLU A 72 0.79 -4.46 -4.14
C GLU A 72 0.42 -3.50 -3.01
N ALA A 73 -0.86 -3.11 -2.91
CA ALA A 73 -1.36 -2.28 -1.82
C ALA A 73 -1.29 -2.97 -0.44
N GLU A 74 -1.14 -4.30 -0.36
CA GLU A 74 -0.95 -5.02 0.91
C GLU A 74 0.50 -5.05 1.41
N VAL A 75 1.44 -4.91 0.48
CA VAL A 75 2.87 -5.04 0.75
C VAL A 75 3.35 -4.09 1.87
N PRO A 76 2.94 -2.80 1.91
CA PRO A 76 3.37 -1.88 2.96
C PRO A 76 2.86 -2.27 4.35
N ALA A 77 1.59 -2.67 4.45
CA ALA A 77 0.97 -3.05 5.72
C ALA A 77 1.63 -4.32 6.30
N ASN A 78 1.85 -5.33 5.45
CA ASN A 78 2.52 -6.57 5.80
C ASN A 78 3.98 -6.35 6.19
N SER A 79 4.70 -5.50 5.45
CA SER A 79 6.09 -5.16 5.77
C SER A 79 6.21 -4.52 7.16
N LEU A 80 5.28 -3.63 7.50
CA LEU A 80 5.27 -2.99 8.80
C LEU A 80 4.90 -3.95 9.94
N ALA A 81 3.98 -4.87 9.70
CA ALA A 81 3.65 -5.94 10.65
C ALA A 81 4.88 -6.80 10.97
N LEU A 82 5.63 -7.22 9.93
CA LEU A 82 6.84 -8.01 10.09
C LEU A 82 7.92 -7.28 10.92
N VAL A 83 8.09 -5.98 10.70
CA VAL A 83 9.00 -5.15 11.49
C VAL A 83 8.52 -5.10 12.95
N GLY A 84 7.22 -4.89 13.18
CA GLY A 84 6.61 -4.89 14.51
C GLY A 84 6.89 -6.18 15.27
N ASP A 85 6.70 -7.33 14.62
CA ASP A 85 6.94 -8.65 15.20
C ASP A 85 8.42 -8.94 15.49
N SER A 86 9.33 -8.27 14.77
CA SER A 86 10.78 -8.46 14.91
C SER A 86 11.39 -7.63 16.05
N LEU A 87 10.78 -6.49 16.41
CA LEU A 87 11.30 -5.57 17.43
C LEU A 87 11.46 -6.18 18.84
N PRO A 88 10.56 -7.04 19.35
CA PRO A 88 10.74 -7.71 20.64
C PRO A 88 11.97 -8.64 20.65
N ALA A 89 12.28 -9.28 19.52
CA ALA A 89 13.45 -10.14 19.40
C ALA A 89 14.76 -9.35 19.57
N PHE A 90 14.84 -8.13 19.03
CA PHE A 90 15.97 -7.24 19.28
C PHE A 90 16.10 -6.83 20.75
N GLY A 91 14.97 -6.62 21.45
CA GLY A 91 14.96 -6.37 22.89
C GLY A 91 15.55 -7.53 23.71
N ILE A 92 15.25 -8.78 23.33
CA ILE A 92 15.84 -9.97 23.95
C ILE A 92 17.35 -10.01 23.71
N VAL A 93 17.81 -9.77 22.48
CA VAL A 93 19.25 -9.73 22.16
C VAL A 93 19.97 -8.65 22.99
N ALA A 94 19.38 -7.45 23.12
CA ALA A 94 19.94 -6.38 23.94
C ALA A 94 20.06 -6.77 25.42
N ALA A 95 19.04 -7.45 25.97
CA ALA A 95 19.08 -7.94 27.35
C ALA A 95 20.14 -9.01 27.58
N VAL A 96 20.25 -9.97 26.66
CA VAL A 96 21.30 -11.01 26.72
C VAL A 96 22.68 -10.37 26.68
N MET A 97 22.92 -9.42 25.77
CA MET A 97 24.19 -8.70 25.70
C MET A 97 24.49 -7.90 26.98
N GLY A 98 23.49 -7.26 27.56
CA GLY A 98 23.63 -6.53 28.82
C GLY A 98 23.97 -7.45 30.02
N VAL A 99 23.35 -8.63 30.10
CA VAL A 99 23.65 -9.63 31.14
C VAL A 99 25.05 -10.20 30.95
N VAL A 100 25.47 -10.52 29.73
CA VAL A 100 26.83 -11.00 29.43
C VAL A 100 27.86 -9.94 29.85
N HIS A 101 27.60 -8.67 29.57
CA HIS A 101 28.49 -7.57 29.97
C HIS A 101 28.56 -7.37 31.49
N ALA A 102 27.43 -7.51 32.19
CA ALA A 102 27.37 -7.44 33.65
C ALA A 102 28.18 -8.59 34.29
N LEU A 103 28.02 -9.82 33.78
CA LEU A 103 28.77 -10.99 34.25
C LEU A 103 30.27 -10.89 33.96
N GLY A 104 30.66 -10.32 32.83
CA GLY A 104 32.06 -10.03 32.51
C GLY A 104 32.69 -8.92 33.37
N SER A 105 31.87 -8.17 34.12
CA SER A 105 32.30 -7.10 35.03
C SER A 105 31.96 -7.42 36.49
N ALA A 106 31.84 -8.70 36.84
CA ALA A 106 31.41 -9.16 38.15
C ALA A 106 32.30 -8.68 39.32
N ASP A 107 33.54 -8.27 39.02
CA ASP A 107 34.50 -7.75 40.01
C ASP A 107 34.16 -6.32 40.48
N ARG A 108 33.20 -5.64 39.83
CA ARG A 108 32.80 -4.27 40.15
C ARG A 108 31.83 -4.19 41.33
N PRO A 109 31.73 -3.01 41.99
CA PRO A 109 30.79 -2.80 43.08
C PRO A 109 29.33 -3.06 42.66
N ALA A 110 28.50 -3.54 43.60
CA ALA A 110 27.09 -3.88 43.35
C ALA A 110 26.28 -2.73 42.72
N ALA A 111 26.60 -1.48 43.05
CA ALA A 111 25.96 -0.30 42.49
C ALA A 111 26.19 -0.17 40.97
N GLU A 112 27.41 -0.44 40.50
CA GLU A 112 27.74 -0.41 39.06
C GLU A 112 27.14 -1.61 38.33
N LEU A 113 27.15 -2.79 38.95
CA LEU A 113 26.53 -3.99 38.40
C LEU A 113 25.02 -3.79 38.19
N GLY A 114 24.36 -3.17 39.18
CA GLY A 114 22.94 -2.82 39.10
C GLY A 114 22.63 -1.87 37.95
N ALA A 115 23.51 -0.90 37.68
CA ALA A 115 23.35 -0.01 36.53
C ALA A 115 23.47 -0.76 35.20
N LEU A 116 24.42 -1.70 35.05
CA LEU A 116 24.56 -2.50 33.83
C LEU A 116 23.32 -3.37 33.56
N ILE A 117 22.77 -3.99 34.61
CA ILE A 117 21.55 -4.80 34.50
C ILE A 117 20.34 -3.91 34.18
N ALA A 118 20.26 -2.71 34.75
CA ALA A 118 19.18 -1.77 34.45
C ALA A 118 19.15 -1.40 32.95
N HIS A 119 20.31 -1.17 32.33
CA HIS A 119 20.40 -0.93 30.88
C HIS A 119 19.91 -2.13 30.06
N ALA A 120 20.23 -3.35 30.49
CA ALA A 120 19.75 -4.57 29.85
C ALA A 120 18.22 -4.67 29.87
N MET A 121 17.60 -4.34 31.01
CA MET A 121 16.14 -4.38 31.19
C MET A 121 15.41 -3.31 30.35
N VAL A 122 16.01 -2.12 30.20
CA VAL A 122 15.47 -1.06 29.35
C VAL A 122 15.45 -1.49 27.87
N GLY A 123 16.41 -2.30 27.43
CA GLY A 123 16.43 -2.89 26.09
C GLY A 123 15.20 -3.73 25.77
N THR A 124 14.82 -4.67 26.66
CA THR A 124 13.61 -5.48 26.49
C THR A 124 12.35 -4.63 26.54
N PHE A 125 12.28 -3.71 27.50
CA PHE A 125 11.14 -2.82 27.64
C PHE A 125 10.91 -2.00 26.37
N LEU A 126 11.98 -1.40 25.81
CA LEU A 126 11.90 -0.62 24.59
C LEU A 126 11.47 -1.47 23.39
N GLY A 127 11.99 -2.70 23.26
CA GLY A 127 11.61 -3.61 22.18
C GLY A 127 10.11 -3.90 22.16
N ILE A 128 9.53 -4.25 23.31
CA ILE A 128 8.09 -4.52 23.45
C ILE A 128 7.26 -3.24 23.27
N LEU A 129 7.72 -2.11 23.84
CA LEU A 129 7.04 -0.82 23.73
C LEU A 129 6.93 -0.35 22.28
N LEU A 130 8.02 -0.43 21.50
CA LEU A 130 8.02 0.00 20.11
C LEU A 130 7.19 -0.94 19.22
N ALA A 131 7.28 -2.25 19.46
CA ALA A 131 6.50 -3.24 18.74
C ALA A 131 4.99 -2.99 18.90
N TYR A 132 4.48 -3.18 20.12
CA TYR A 132 3.05 -3.18 20.38
C TYR A 132 2.47 -1.79 20.60
N GLY A 133 3.28 -0.83 21.06
CA GLY A 133 2.81 0.53 21.34
C GLY A 133 2.78 1.44 20.12
N PHE A 134 3.59 1.15 19.09
CA PHE A 134 3.73 2.03 17.93
C PHE A 134 3.60 1.29 16.60
N ILE A 135 4.42 0.28 16.33
CA ILE A 135 4.50 -0.31 14.99
C ILE A 135 3.28 -1.17 14.65
N SER A 136 2.83 -2.06 15.54
CA SER A 136 1.65 -2.89 15.28
C SER A 136 0.37 -2.05 15.07
N PRO A 137 0.05 -1.04 15.91
CA PRO A 137 -1.11 -0.17 15.66
C PRO A 137 -1.06 0.59 14.33
N ILE A 138 0.14 1.01 13.89
CA ILE A 138 0.29 1.70 12.60
C ILE A 138 0.03 0.71 11.44
N SER A 139 0.55 -0.52 11.52
CA SER A 139 0.26 -1.56 10.51
C SER A 139 -1.23 -1.87 10.42
N GLU A 140 -1.92 -1.94 11.57
CA GLU A 140 -3.37 -2.11 11.63
C GLU A 140 -4.11 -0.92 11.01
N CYS A 141 -3.63 0.32 11.20
CA CYS A 141 -4.21 1.51 10.58
C CYS A 141 -4.20 1.41 9.04
N PHE A 142 -3.05 1.07 8.43
CA PHE A 142 -2.95 0.88 6.98
C PHE A 142 -3.87 -0.24 6.48
N THR A 143 -3.95 -1.34 7.22
CA THR A 143 -4.86 -2.45 6.91
C THR A 143 -6.33 -2.03 6.99
N SER A 144 -6.68 -1.21 7.99
CA SER A 144 -8.04 -0.70 8.18
C SER A 144 -8.49 0.25 7.07
N GLU A 145 -7.57 1.08 6.58
CA GLU A 145 -7.83 2.00 5.47
C GLU A 145 -8.08 1.22 4.17
N LYS A 146 -7.28 0.18 3.90
CA LYS A 146 -7.55 -0.74 2.78
C LYS A 146 -8.94 -1.38 2.88
N ARG A 147 -9.29 -1.94 4.05
CA ARG A 147 -10.62 -2.56 4.26
C ARG A 147 -11.75 -1.56 4.06
N ARG A 148 -11.58 -0.31 4.48
CA ARG A 148 -12.56 0.75 4.28
C ARG A 148 -12.77 1.06 2.80
N ASN A 149 -11.70 1.06 1.99
CA ASN A 149 -11.83 1.27 0.55
C ASN A 149 -12.57 0.11 -0.14
N GLN A 150 -12.18 -1.14 0.14
CA GLN A 150 -12.89 -2.31 -0.40
C GLN A 150 -14.37 -2.36 0.02
N GLN A 151 -14.67 -2.01 1.28
CA GLN A 151 -16.05 -1.92 1.77
C GLN A 151 -16.85 -0.86 1.02
N ASN A 152 -16.24 0.31 0.74
CA ASN A 152 -16.89 1.38 -0.01
C ASN A 152 -17.18 0.97 -1.46
N ASP A 153 -16.30 0.18 -2.09
CA ASP A 153 -16.50 -0.31 -3.44
C ASP A 153 -17.61 -1.37 -3.51
N ALA A 154 -17.65 -2.29 -2.54
CA ALA A 154 -18.73 -3.28 -2.43
C ALA A 154 -20.11 -2.62 -2.22
N VAL A 155 -20.19 -1.57 -1.40
CA VAL A 155 -21.43 -0.79 -1.22
C VAL A 155 -21.82 -0.07 -2.50
N ARG A 156 -20.86 0.47 -3.27
CA ARG A 156 -21.15 1.13 -4.55
C ARG A 156 -21.70 0.16 -5.59
N GLN A 157 -21.13 -1.04 -5.70
CA GLN A 157 -21.62 -2.06 -6.64
C GLN A 157 -23.05 -2.49 -6.33
N SER A 158 -23.45 -2.56 -5.05
CA SER A 158 -24.83 -2.91 -4.69
C SER A 158 -25.83 -1.81 -5.07
N HIS A 159 -25.42 -0.53 -4.99
CA HIS A 159 -26.26 0.61 -5.38
C HIS A 159 -26.40 0.77 -6.91
N SER A 160 -25.45 0.28 -7.71
CA SER A 160 -25.56 0.27 -9.18
C SER A 160 -26.34 -0.93 -9.75
N ALA A 161 -26.64 -1.93 -8.91
CA ALA A 161 -27.39 -3.12 -9.29
C ALA A 161 -28.93 -2.98 -9.11
N PHE A 162 -29.40 -1.83 -8.64
CA PHE A 162 -30.82 -1.44 -8.50
C PHE A 162 -31.12 -0.20 -9.34
#